data_AF-A0A838NXE6-F1
#
_entry.id   AF-A0A838NXE6-F1
#
_cell.length_a   1.000
_cell.length_b   1.000
_cell.length_c   1.000
_cell.angle_alpha   90.00
_cell.angle_beta   90.00
_cell.angle_gamma   90.00
#
_symmetry.space_group_name_H-M   'P 1'
#
loop_
_entity.id
_entity.type
_entity.pdbx_description
1 polymer ?
#
loop_
_entity_poly.entity_id
_entity_poly.type
_entity_poly.pdbx_seq_one_letter_code
_entity_poly.pdbx_strand_id
1 'polypeptide(L)'
;MDGSIQRVNVTGSRSSVTIRQAGQMPSPVVLEVKFTQTGPAIRPMRNAVMTDSVTALVTYPVDVWFSGSRTFMADLDFGGRVIERITLDPARRFPDRDASDNVWPARGPSPTR
;
A
#
# COMPACT_ATOMS: atom_id res chain seq x y z
N MET A 1 -16.96 -1.02 -3.23
CA MET A 1 -15.66 -1.08 -2.56
C MET A 1 -14.92 0.09 -3.17
N ASP A 2 -14.43 1.04 -2.38
CA ASP A 2 -13.79 2.24 -2.96
C ASP A 2 -12.61 2.55 -2.05
N GLY A 3 -11.47 1.96 -2.38
CA GLY A 3 -10.23 2.10 -1.63
C GLY A 3 -9.36 3.17 -2.28
N SER A 4 -8.55 3.87 -1.50
CA SER A 4 -7.51 4.72 -2.10
C SER A 4 -6.32 4.94 -1.18
N ILE A 5 -5.15 5.12 -1.77
CA ILE A 5 -3.95 5.53 -1.04
C ILE A 5 -3.99 7.05 -0.90
N GLN A 6 -4.28 7.54 0.30
CA GLN A 6 -4.34 8.98 0.55
C GLN A 6 -2.97 9.61 0.75
N ARG A 7 -2.05 8.88 1.39
CA ARG A 7 -0.73 9.39 1.76
C ARG A 7 0.23 8.25 2.02
N VAL A 8 1.50 8.46 1.67
CA VAL A 8 2.61 7.64 2.11
C VAL A 8 3.63 8.56 2.76
N ASN A 9 3.94 8.29 4.03
CA ASN A 9 4.97 9.00 4.78
C ASN A 9 6.14 8.05 5.00
N VAL A 10 7.35 8.48 4.67
CA VAL A 10 8.57 7.73 4.97
C VAL A 10 9.32 8.47 6.07
N THR A 11 9.64 7.78 7.15
CA THR A 11 10.37 8.33 8.30
C THR A 11 11.49 7.36 8.69
N GLY A 12 12.72 7.69 8.29
CA GLY A 12 13.86 6.82 8.47
C GLY A 12 13.68 5.50 7.72
N SER A 13 13.63 4.38 8.46
CA SER A 13 13.46 3.03 7.93
C SER A 13 12.01 2.52 7.94
N ARG A 14 11.05 3.38 8.28
CA ARG A 14 9.62 3.03 8.33
C ARG A 14 8.84 3.84 7.32
N SER A 15 7.87 3.18 6.70
CA SER A 15 6.91 3.82 5.82
C SER A 15 5.51 3.60 6.36
N SER A 16 4.68 4.63 6.35
CA SER A 16 3.28 4.54 6.79
C SER A 16 2.38 4.93 5.64
N VAL A 17 1.44 4.04 5.29
CA VAL A 17 0.50 4.20 4.19
C VAL A 17 -0.87 4.47 4.78
N THR A 18 -1.45 5.63 4.48
CA THR A 18 -2.83 5.97 4.85
C THR A 18 -3.77 5.51 3.74
N ILE A 19 -4.61 4.52 4.04
CA ILE A 19 -5.66 4.01 3.15
C ILE A 19 -7.00 4.58 3.59
N ARG A 20 -7.81 5.04 2.65
CA ARG A 20 -9.22 5.39 2.88
C ARG A 20 -10.12 4.36 2.23
N GLN A 21 -11.20 4.00 2.92
CA GLN A 21 -12.29 3.22 2.36
C GLN A 21 -13.56 4.06 2.33
N ALA A 22 -14.04 4.40 1.13
CA ALA A 22 -15.28 5.13 0.91
C ALA A 22 -16.49 4.23 0.62
N GLY A 23 -16.25 2.98 0.22
CA GLY A 23 -17.29 2.01 -0.10
C GLY A 23 -17.95 1.37 1.12
N GLN A 24 -19.21 0.94 0.97
CA GLN A 24 -20.00 0.34 2.06
C GLN A 24 -19.58 -1.10 2.43
N MET A 25 -18.95 -1.83 1.51
CA MET A 25 -18.46 -3.18 1.75
C MET A 25 -17.02 -3.12 2.26
N PRO A 26 -16.70 -3.52 3.50
CA PRO A 26 -15.34 -3.63 3.98
C PRO A 26 -14.62 -4.84 3.35
N SER A 27 -13.32 -4.70 3.11
CA SER A 27 -12.48 -5.75 2.53
C SER A 27 -11.08 -5.73 3.12
N PRO A 28 -10.33 -6.83 3.00
CA PRO A 28 -8.92 -6.87 3.40
C PRO A 28 -8.09 -5.88 2.60
N VAL A 29 -7.22 -5.14 3.29
CA VAL A 29 -6.23 -4.27 2.63
C VAL A 29 -5.09 -5.15 2.12
N VAL A 30 -4.85 -5.12 0.82
CA VAL A 30 -3.71 -5.81 0.21
C VAL A 30 -2.85 -4.81 -0.54
N LEU A 31 -1.58 -4.71 -0.16
CA LEU A 31 -0.61 -3.80 -0.75
C LEU A 31 0.49 -4.60 -1.44
N GLU A 32 0.70 -4.39 -2.73
CA GLU A 32 1.95 -4.75 -3.39
C GLU A 32 2.95 -3.62 -3.16
N VAL A 33 4.09 -3.94 -2.55
CA VAL A 33 5.16 -3.00 -2.23
C VAL A 33 6.37 -3.40 -3.04
N LYS A 34 6.76 -2.54 -3.99
CA LYS A 34 7.94 -2.72 -4.83
C LYS A 34 9.07 -1.83 -4.31
N PHE A 35 10.22 -2.45 -4.10
CA PHE A 35 11.44 -1.82 -3.61
C PHE A 35 12.42 -1.51 -4.74
N THR A 36 13.39 -0.63 -4.47
CA THR A 36 14.56 -0.45 -5.33
C THR A 36 15.38 -1.75 -5.41
N GLN A 37 16.04 -1.95 -6.55
CA GLN A 37 16.88 -3.13 -6.76
C GLN A 37 18.07 -3.19 -5.80
N THR A 38 18.57 -2.04 -5.36
CA THR A 38 19.72 -1.90 -4.47
C THR A 38 19.34 -1.21 -3.16
N GLY A 39 20.12 -1.44 -2.10
CA GLY A 39 19.94 -0.82 -0.80
C GLY A 39 20.05 -1.80 0.38
N PRO A 40 19.75 -1.36 1.61
CA PRO A 40 19.80 -2.19 2.82
C PRO A 40 18.93 -3.44 2.70
N ALA A 41 19.25 -4.55 3.36
CA ALA A 41 18.42 -5.76 3.31
C ALA A 41 16.95 -5.49 3.69
N ILE A 42 16.01 -6.07 2.92
CA ILE A 42 14.57 -6.00 3.22
C ILE A 42 14.30 -6.85 4.46
N ARG A 43 13.70 -6.25 5.48
CA ARG A 43 13.30 -6.96 6.71
C ARG A 43 11.98 -7.68 6.49
N PRO A 44 11.86 -8.96 6.88
CA PRO A 44 10.59 -9.66 6.77
C PRO A 44 9.55 -9.08 7.73
N MET A 45 8.29 -9.02 7.28
CA MET A 45 7.14 -8.67 8.11
C MET A 45 6.20 -9.87 8.20
N ARG A 46 5.58 -10.08 9.37
CA ARG A 46 4.71 -11.26 9.62
C ARG A 46 3.49 -11.32 8.70
N ASN A 47 3.00 -10.17 8.28
CA ASN A 47 1.85 -9.99 7.41
C ASN A 47 2.25 -9.74 5.94
N ALA A 48 3.50 -10.04 5.58
CA ALA A 48 4.01 -9.86 4.22
C ALA A 48 4.61 -11.15 3.66
N VAL A 49 4.42 -11.36 2.36
CA VAL A 49 5.05 -12.43 1.59
C VAL A 49 5.84 -11.83 0.44
N MET A 50 7.12 -12.17 0.32
CA MET A 50 7.92 -11.75 -0.85
C MET A 50 7.47 -12.55 -2.07
N THR A 51 7.06 -11.88 -3.14
CA THR A 51 6.70 -12.51 -4.42
C THR A 51 7.89 -12.65 -5.35
N ASP A 52 8.91 -11.81 -5.16
CA ASP A 52 10.22 -11.88 -5.80
C ASP A 52 11.28 -11.24 -4.87
N SER A 53 12.48 -10.94 -5.38
CA SER A 53 13.58 -10.39 -4.57
C SER A 53 13.38 -8.93 -4.12
N VAL A 54 12.44 -8.19 -4.72
CA VAL A 54 12.20 -6.76 -4.51
C VAL A 54 10.71 -6.40 -4.44
N THR A 55 9.81 -7.38 -4.36
CA THR A 55 8.37 -7.16 -4.28
C THR A 55 7.78 -7.96 -3.12
N ALA A 56 7.02 -7.27 -2.26
CA ALA A 56 6.30 -7.87 -1.14
C ALA A 56 4.79 -7.64 -1.29
N LEU A 57 3.99 -8.66 -0.97
CA LEU A 57 2.55 -8.56 -0.82
C LEU A 57 2.20 -8.50 0.66
N VAL A 58 1.70 -7.36 1.13
CA VAL A 58 1.30 -7.11 2.52
C VAL A 58 -0.21 -7.23 2.62
N THR A 59 -0.69 -7.99 3.60
CA THR A 59 -2.13 -8.20 3.81
C THR A 59 -2.55 -7.81 5.22
N TYR A 60 -3.59 -7.01 5.33
CA TYR A 60 -4.31 -6.75 6.57
C TYR A 60 -5.71 -7.33 6.45
N PRO A 61 -6.24 -7.97 7.52
CA PRO A 61 -7.60 -8.51 7.48
C PRO A 61 -8.63 -7.38 7.41
N VAL A 62 -9.88 -7.76 7.16
CA VAL A 62 -11.02 -6.83 7.08
C VAL A 62 -11.36 -6.19 8.44
N ASP A 63 -10.89 -6.77 9.52
CA ASP A 63 -11.14 -6.34 10.90
C ASP A 63 -10.58 -4.94 11.22
N VAL A 64 -9.60 -4.45 10.46
CA VAL A 64 -9.06 -3.08 10.58
C VAL A 64 -10.14 -2.00 10.44
N TRP A 65 -11.26 -2.33 9.79
CA TRP A 65 -12.40 -1.44 9.58
C TRP A 65 -13.48 -1.56 10.67
N PHE A 66 -13.43 -2.57 11.54
CA PHE A 66 -14.52 -2.89 12.49
C PHE A 66 -14.66 -1.87 13.63
N SER A 67 -13.66 -1.00 13.81
CA SER A 67 -13.76 0.18 14.68
C SER A 67 -14.72 1.26 14.17
N GLY A 68 -15.25 1.12 12.94
CA GLY A 68 -16.05 2.13 12.26
C GLY A 68 -15.22 3.22 11.57
N SER A 69 -13.89 3.18 11.71
CA SER A 69 -13.00 4.08 10.97
C SER A 69 -13.06 3.81 9.47
N ARG A 70 -13.08 4.88 8.67
CA ARG A 70 -12.95 4.81 7.20
C ARG A 70 -11.53 5.06 6.73
N THR A 71 -10.59 5.19 7.66
CA THR A 71 -9.17 5.40 7.39
C THR A 71 -8.37 4.38 8.20
N PHE A 72 -7.44 3.72 7.52
CA PHE A 72 -6.52 2.76 8.12
C PHE A 72 -5.09 3.18 7.79
N MET A 73 -4.21 3.09 8.79
CA MET A 73 -2.79 3.39 8.63
C MET A 73 -2.02 2.07 8.65
N ALA A 74 -1.50 1.68 7.51
CA ALA A 74 -0.67 0.49 7.36
C ALA A 74 0.80 0.86 7.59
N ASP A 75 1.38 0.34 8.67
CA ASP A 75 2.79 0.53 8.98
C ASP A 75 3.65 -0.54 8.30
N LEU A 76 4.62 -0.09 7.52
CA LEU A 76 5.54 -0.90 6.73
C LEU A 76 6.96 -0.74 7.30
N ASP A 77 7.41 -1.74 8.08
CA ASP A 77 8.74 -1.79 8.71
C ASP A 77 9.68 -2.77 7.98
N PHE A 78 9.82 -2.57 6.66
CA PHE A 78 10.71 -3.36 5.80
C PHE A 78 12.19 -2.97 5.94
N GLY A 79 12.52 -2.05 6.84
CA GLY A 79 13.86 -1.47 6.97
C GLY A 79 14.14 -0.36 5.95
N GLY A 80 15.41 0.00 5.79
CA GLY A 80 15.82 1.19 5.02
C GLY A 80 15.87 1.04 3.50
N ARG A 81 15.30 -0.04 2.93
CA ARG A 81 15.20 -0.19 1.47
C ARG A 81 14.14 0.78 0.94
N VAL A 82 14.50 1.57 -0.07
CA VAL A 82 13.58 2.55 -0.66
C VAL A 82 12.41 1.82 -1.34
N ILE A 83 11.19 2.29 -1.09
CA ILE A 83 9.98 1.83 -1.78
C ILE A 83 9.81 2.68 -3.04
N GLU A 84 9.79 2.03 -4.21
CA GLU A 84 9.56 2.69 -5.50
C GLU A 84 8.08 2.83 -5.81
N ARG A 85 7.28 1.85 -5.42
CA ARG A 85 5.86 1.81 -5.74
C ARG A 85 5.06 1.03 -4.71
N ILE A 86 3.83 1.48 -4.47
CA ILE A 86 2.82 0.76 -3.71
C ILE A 86 1.56 0.68 -4.56
N THR A 87 0.96 -0.50 -4.66
CA THR A 87 -0.34 -0.72 -5.33
C THR A 87 -1.33 -1.34 -4.34
N LEU A 88 -2.46 -0.68 -4.12
CA LEU A 88 -3.60 -1.19 -3.36
C LEU A 88 -4.45 -2.12 -4.25
N ASP A 89 -4.82 -3.28 -3.72
CA ASP A 89 -5.54 -4.36 -4.40
C ASP A 89 -4.98 -4.68 -5.81
N PRO A 90 -3.71 -5.13 -5.91
CA PRO A 90 -3.03 -5.34 -7.19
C PRO A 90 -3.75 -6.35 -8.10
N ALA A 91 -4.47 -7.31 -7.50
CA ALA A 91 -5.26 -8.31 -8.22
C ALA A 91 -6.67 -7.81 -8.62
N ARG A 92 -7.04 -6.57 -8.27
CA ARG A 92 -8.35 -5.96 -8.55
C ARG A 92 -9.52 -6.88 -8.19
N ARG A 93 -9.43 -7.48 -7.00
CA ARG A 93 -10.43 -8.45 -6.50
C ARG A 93 -11.75 -7.78 -6.21
N PHE A 94 -11.75 -6.48 -5.96
CA PHE A 94 -12.95 -5.71 -5.67
C PHE A 94 -13.18 -4.65 -6.75
N PRO A 95 -14.43 -4.47 -7.23
CA PRO A 95 -14.76 -3.35 -8.10
C PRO A 95 -14.45 -2.04 -7.38
N ASP A 96 -13.60 -1.23 -8.01
CA ASP A 96 -13.18 0.09 -7.56
C ASP A 96 -13.48 1.10 -8.68
N ARG A 97 -14.13 2.20 -8.33
CA ARG A 97 -14.53 3.24 -9.29
C ARG A 97 -13.34 4.00 -9.89
N ASP A 98 -12.25 4.17 -9.14
CA ASP A 98 -11.07 4.90 -9.60
C ASP A 98 -9.78 4.17 -9.23
N ALA A 99 -9.43 3.14 -10.00
CA ALA A 99 -8.20 2.39 -9.76
C ALA A 99 -6.89 3.19 -9.93
N SER A 100 -6.94 4.47 -10.33
CA SER A 100 -5.75 5.32 -10.47
C SER A 100 -5.24 5.87 -9.14
N ASP A 101 -6.11 5.99 -8.13
CA ASP A 101 -5.75 6.44 -6.77
C ASP A 101 -5.29 5.29 -5.85
N ASN A 102 -5.29 4.06 -6.39
CA ASN A 102 -4.74 2.87 -5.77
C ASN A 102 -3.23 2.72 -5.93
N VAL A 103 -2.54 3.70 -6.53
CA VAL A 103 -1.10 3.62 -6.80
C VAL A 103 -0.37 4.79 -6.15
N TRP A 104 0.72 4.48 -5.46
CA TRP A 104 1.71 5.46 -5.01
C TRP A 104 3.09 5.16 -5.61
N PRO A 105 3.87 6.18 -6.03
CA PRO A 105 3.46 7.57 -6.21
C PRO A 105 2.27 7.67 -7.16
N ALA A 106 1.31 8.54 -6.84
CA ALA A 106 0.25 8.86 -7.79
C ALA A 106 0.91 9.32 -9.10
N ARG A 107 0.31 9.03 -10.25
CA ARG A 107 0.74 9.68 -11.49
C ARG A 107 0.63 11.19 -11.24
N GLY A 108 1.76 11.87 -11.09
CA GLY A 108 1.78 13.32 -10.98
C GLY A 108 1.13 13.93 -12.23
N PRO A 109 0.72 15.21 -12.19
CA PRO A 109 0.35 15.90 -13.42
C PRO A 109 1.48 15.68 -14.43
N SER A 110 1.14 15.24 -15.64
CA SER A 110 2.07 15.12 -16.76
C SER A 110 2.93 16.39 -16.81
N PRO A 111 4.27 16.30 -16.94
CA PRO A 111 5.08 17.50 -17.10
C PRO A 111 4.56 18.23 -18.35
N THR A 112 4.02 19.43 -18.16
CA THR A 112 3.69 20.32 -19.28
C THR A 112 5.01 20.65 -19.96
N ARG A 113 5.10 20.27 -21.24
CA ARG A 113 6.25 20.52 -22.10
C ARG A 113 6.28 21.98 -22.54
#